data_AF-A0A4Q2RYH6-F1
#
_entry.id   AF-A0A4Q2RYH6-F1
#
_cell.length_a   1.000
_cell.length_b   1.000
_cell.length_c   1.000
_cell.angle_alpha   90.00
_cell.angle_beta   90.00
_cell.angle_gamma   90.00
#
_symmetry.space_group_name_H-M   'P 1'
#
loop_
_entity.id
_entity.type
_entity.pdbx_description
1 polymer ?
#
loop_
_entity_poly.entity_id
_entity_poly.type
_entity_poly.pdbx_seq_one_letter_code
_entity_poly.pdbx_strand_id
1 'polypeptide(L)'
;MIEVDDASPTATWEAVLDSLERSLQEAAAVVRRPGGDPADEPTGWFPPEVDGPLPRHLVPRVSHLLREFEQVQLEISQAMGARRAELSTLSRTAGGVGRPIAAYVDISA
;
A
#
# COMPACT_ATOMS: atom_id res chain seq x y z
N MET A 1 -5.83 -39.38 15.75
CA MET A 1 -5.97 -38.33 16.78
C MET A 1 -4.99 -37.25 16.37
N ILE A 2 -5.48 -36.18 15.73
CA ILE A 2 -4.65 -35.11 15.18
C ILE A 2 -4.43 -34.11 16.31
N GLU A 3 -3.19 -33.97 16.77
CA GLU A 3 -2.77 -32.81 17.58
C GLU A 3 -2.93 -31.57 16.71
N VAL A 4 -3.94 -30.76 17.01
CA VAL A 4 -4.03 -29.39 16.53
C VAL A 4 -3.08 -28.61 17.44
N ASP A 5 -1.92 -28.26 16.90
CA ASP A 5 -0.92 -27.43 17.57
C ASP A 5 -1.56 -26.07 17.88
N ASP A 6 -1.93 -25.88 19.14
CA ASP A 6 -2.64 -24.71 19.66
C ASP A 6 -1.61 -23.57 19.78
N ALA A 7 -1.23 -23.00 18.63
CA ALA A 7 -0.40 -21.82 18.59
C ALA A 7 -1.07 -20.77 19.49
N SER A 8 -0.39 -20.40 20.57
CA SER A 8 -0.98 -19.50 21.56
C SER A 8 -1.52 -18.24 20.87
N PRO A 9 -2.69 -17.71 21.26
CA PRO A 9 -3.32 -16.58 20.58
C PRO A 9 -2.38 -15.36 20.47
N THR A 10 -1.44 -15.22 21.39
CA THR A 10 -0.36 -14.22 21.33
C THR A 10 0.57 -14.40 20.13
N ALA A 11 1.03 -15.64 19.87
CA ALA A 11 1.92 -15.93 18.75
C ALA A 11 1.23 -15.67 17.40
N THR A 12 -0.08 -15.93 17.32
CA THR A 12 -0.90 -15.59 16.15
C THR A 12 -0.97 -14.08 15.93
N TRP A 13 -1.21 -13.29 16.98
CA TRP A 13 -1.21 -11.83 16.89
C TRP A 13 0.16 -11.27 16.50
N GLU A 14 1.25 -11.81 17.04
CA GLU A 14 2.60 -11.40 16.68
C GLU A 14 2.89 -11.65 15.19
N ALA A 15 2.56 -12.84 14.69
CA ALA A 15 2.75 -13.18 13.27
C ALA A 15 1.92 -12.27 12.33
N VAL A 16 0.70 -11.92 12.74
CA VAL A 16 -0.13 -10.98 11.99
C VAL A 16 0.48 -9.59 11.97
N LEU A 17 0.96 -9.09 13.11
CA LEU A 17 1.62 -7.79 13.19
C LEU A 17 2.92 -7.76 12.37
N ASP A 18 3.70 -8.84 12.38
CA ASP A 18 4.90 -8.98 11.55
C ASP A 18 4.55 -8.90 10.05
N SER A 19 3.46 -9.56 9.65
CA SER A 19 2.98 -9.49 8.26
C SER A 19 2.55 -8.08 7.89
N LEU A 20 1.81 -7.39 8.76
CA LEU A 20 1.36 -6.01 8.52
C LEU A 20 2.54 -5.04 8.44
N GLU A 21 3.52 -5.19 9.32
CA GLU A 21 4.76 -4.40 9.31
C GLU A 21 5.51 -4.57 7.98
N ARG A 22 5.61 -5.81 7.48
CA ARG A 22 6.25 -6.08 6.19
C ARG A 22 5.49 -5.44 5.03
N SER A 23 4.18 -5.62 4.96
CA SER A 23 3.36 -4.99 3.91
C SER A 23 3.45 -3.46 3.93
N LEU A 24 3.55 -2.87 5.12
CA LEU A 24 3.72 -1.42 5.26
C LEU A 24 5.09 -0.94 4.74
N GLN A 25 6.16 -1.70 5.04
CA GLN A 25 7.49 -1.43 4.52
C GLN A 25 7.56 -1.53 2.99
N GLU A 26 6.90 -2.55 2.42
CA GLU A 26 6.77 -2.72 0.97
C GLU A 26 6.04 -1.53 0.34
N ALA A 27 4.90 -1.12 0.90
CA ALA A 27 4.15 0.05 0.43
C ALA A 27 4.99 1.34 0.49
N ALA A 28 5.70 1.57 1.60
CA ALA A 28 6.58 2.74 1.76
C ALA A 28 7.73 2.73 0.73
N ALA A 29 8.30 1.55 0.43
CA ALA A 29 9.36 1.41 -0.56
C ALA A 29 8.88 1.75 -1.98
N VAL A 30 7.66 1.35 -2.34
CA VAL A 30 7.04 1.68 -3.64
C VAL A 30 6.89 3.19 -3.82
N VAL A 31 6.42 3.90 -2.78
CA VAL A 31 6.24 5.36 -2.82
C VAL A 31 7.57 6.09 -2.99
N ARG A 32 8.60 5.61 -2.28
CA ARG A 32 9.92 6.25 -2.24
C ARG A 32 10.79 5.92 -3.45
N ARG A 33 10.42 4.94 -4.29
CA ARG A 33 11.16 4.59 -5.52
C ARG A 33 10.77 5.56 -6.66
N PRO A 34 11.67 6.47 -7.09
CA PRO A 34 11.41 7.32 -8.24
C PRO A 34 11.41 6.48 -9.53
N GLY A 35 10.40 6.65 -10.37
CA GLY A 35 10.31 5.97 -11.67
C GLY A 35 9.96 4.48 -11.61
N GLY A 36 9.19 4.04 -10.61
CA GLY A 36 8.79 2.64 -10.41
C GLY A 36 8.36 1.92 -11.69
N ASP A 37 8.81 0.67 -11.82
CA ASP A 37 8.51 -0.19 -12.95
C ASP A 37 7.00 -0.50 -12.97
N PRO A 38 6.27 -0.25 -14.08
CA PRO A 38 4.86 -0.62 -14.20
C PRO A 38 4.62 -2.13 -14.09
N ALA A 39 5.67 -2.97 -14.16
CA ALA A 39 5.59 -4.40 -13.92
C ALA A 39 5.50 -4.80 -12.43
N ASP A 40 5.78 -3.89 -11.49
CA ASP A 40 5.52 -4.08 -10.06
C ASP A 40 4.03 -3.84 -9.79
N GLU A 41 3.18 -4.74 -10.31
CA GLU A 41 1.76 -4.72 -9.99
C GLU A 41 1.61 -5.10 -8.51
N PRO A 42 0.94 -4.26 -7.68
CA PRO A 42 0.79 -4.55 -6.27
C PRO A 42 0.04 -5.86 -6.13
N THR A 43 0.66 -6.85 -5.49
CA THR A 43 -0.01 -8.10 -5.15
C THR A 43 -1.21 -7.74 -4.28
N GLY A 44 -2.40 -8.23 -4.64
CA GLY A 44 -3.64 -7.92 -3.93
C GLY A 44 -3.47 -8.11 -2.42
N TRP A 45 -3.55 -7.01 -1.67
CA TRP A 45 -3.44 -7.07 -0.23
C TRP A 45 -4.76 -7.54 0.36
N PHE A 46 -4.70 -8.59 1.18
CA PHE A 46 -5.84 -9.09 1.94
C PHE A 46 -5.60 -8.81 3.42
N PRO A 47 -6.59 -8.24 4.14
CA PRO A 47 -6.46 -8.03 5.57
C PRO A 47 -6.35 -9.39 6.28
N PRO A 48 -5.37 -9.55 7.20
CA PRO A 48 -5.26 -10.78 7.97
C PRO A 48 -6.46 -10.93 8.90
N GLU A 49 -7.10 -12.09 8.88
CA GLU A 49 -8.17 -12.44 9.81
C GLU A 49 -7.54 -13.02 11.07
N VAL A 50 -7.87 -12.42 12.22
CA VAL A 50 -7.39 -12.87 13.53
C VAL A 50 -8.58 -12.96 14.47
N ASP A 51 -8.73 -14.12 15.09
CA ASP A 51 -9.76 -14.35 16.08
C ASP A 51 -9.27 -14.00 17.49
N GLY A 52 -10.17 -13.40 18.27
CA GLY A 52 -9.95 -13.11 19.68
C GLY A 52 -9.39 -11.72 19.98
N PRO A 53 -9.32 -11.35 21.27
CA PRO A 53 -8.92 -10.02 21.68
C PRO A 53 -7.42 -9.79 21.50
N LEU A 54 -7.05 -8.57 21.11
CA LEU A 54 -5.65 -8.13 21.06
C LEU A 54 -4.99 -8.24 22.45
N PRO A 55 -3.87 -8.97 22.60
CA PRO A 55 -3.12 -9.03 23.84
C PRO A 55 -2.65 -7.64 24.30
N ARG A 56 -2.88 -7.30 25.57
CA ARG A 56 -2.62 -5.95 26.11
C ARG A 56 -1.16 -5.48 25.95
N HIS A 57 -0.21 -6.41 25.98
CA HIS A 57 1.20 -6.08 25.82
C HIS A 57 1.58 -5.72 24.37
N LEU A 58 0.76 -6.06 23.39
CA LEU A 58 0.95 -5.68 21.98
C LEU A 58 0.33 -4.32 21.63
N VAL A 59 -0.48 -3.72 22.51
CA VAL A 59 -1.11 -2.41 22.30
C VAL A 59 -0.10 -1.31 21.92
N PRO A 60 1.07 -1.19 22.57
CA PRO A 60 2.08 -0.20 22.18
C PRO A 60 2.60 -0.44 20.75
N ARG A 61 2.78 -1.71 20.36
CA ARG A 61 3.25 -2.10 19.02
C ARG A 61 2.22 -1.75 17.95
N VAL A 62 0.95 -2.08 18.18
CA VAL A 62 -0.17 -1.71 17.28
C VAL A 62 -0.28 -0.19 17.14
N SER A 63 -0.15 0.54 18.25
CA SER A 63 -0.20 2.01 18.23
C SER A 63 0.94 2.63 17.43
N HIS A 64 2.13 2.02 17.48
CA HIS A 64 3.25 2.42 16.63
C HIS A 64 2.96 2.16 15.16
N LEU A 65 2.48 0.95 14.85
CA LEU A 65 2.12 0.54 13.48
C LEU A 65 1.08 1.47 12.85
N LEU A 66 0.05 1.88 13.61
CA LEU A 66 -0.99 2.79 13.14
C LEU A 66 -0.42 4.17 12.75
N ARG A 67 0.53 4.71 13.54
CA ARG A 67 1.19 5.98 13.20
C ARG A 67 2.01 5.88 11.93
N GLU A 68 2.76 4.79 11.77
CA GLU A 68 3.53 4.54 10.54
C GLU A 68 2.59 4.39 9.34
N PHE A 69 1.44 3.73 9.51
CA PHE A 69 0.43 3.60 8.47
C PHE A 69 -0.14 4.95 8.03
N GLU A 70 -0.50 5.82 8.99
CA GLU A 70 -0.96 7.19 8.70
C GLU A 70 0.10 8.00 7.93
N GLN A 71 1.36 7.87 8.32
CA GLN A 71 2.48 8.53 7.65
C GLN A 71 2.65 8.04 6.21
N VAL A 72 2.59 6.73 5.97
CA VAL A 72 2.67 6.16 4.62
C VAL A 72 1.47 6.60 3.77
N GLN A 73 0.25 6.65 4.32
CA GLN A 73 -0.91 7.17 3.60
C GLN A 73 -0.73 8.63 3.15
N LEU A 74 -0.13 9.45 4.01
CA LEU A 74 0.20 10.83 3.67
C LEU A 74 1.24 10.88 2.53
N GLU A 75 2.30 10.08 2.61
CA GLU A 75 3.34 9.98 1.57
C GLU A 75 2.74 9.54 0.22
N ILE A 76 1.87 8.52 0.21
CA ILE A 76 1.14 8.05 -0.98
C ILE A 76 0.32 9.20 -1.60
N SER A 77 -0.45 9.91 -0.78
CA SER A 77 -1.31 11.00 -1.23
C SER A 77 -0.51 12.15 -1.85
N GLN A 78 0.63 12.49 -1.25
CA GLN A 78 1.55 13.51 -1.77
C GLN A 78 2.19 13.08 -3.08
N ALA A 79 2.65 11.82 -3.18
CA ALA A 79 3.25 11.28 -4.40
C ALA A 79 2.25 11.27 -5.57
N MET A 80 1.00 10.88 -5.33
CA MET A 80 -0.07 10.95 -6.34
C MET A 80 -0.34 12.40 -6.80
N GLY A 81 -0.37 13.35 -5.86
CA GLY A 81 -0.53 14.77 -6.17
C GLY A 81 0.59 15.31 -7.04
N ALA A 82 1.84 14.98 -6.71
CA ALA A 82 3.03 15.39 -7.48
C ALA A 82 3.00 14.82 -8.91
N ARG A 83 2.71 13.52 -9.06
CA ARG A 83 2.59 12.87 -10.38
C ARG A 83 1.48 13.49 -11.23
N ARG A 84 0.32 13.83 -10.61
CA ARG A 84 -0.79 14.50 -11.33
C ARG A 84 -0.40 15.90 -11.80
N ALA A 85 0.35 16.66 -11.00
CA ALA A 85 0.85 17.97 -11.37
C ALA A 85 1.90 17.91 -12.51
N GLU A 86 2.76 16.90 -12.47
CA GLU A 86 3.74 16.61 -13.54
C GLU A 86 3.03 16.27 -14.86
N LEU A 87 2.09 15.32 -14.84
CA LEU A 87 1.29 14.97 -16.02
C LEU A 87 0.49 16.17 -16.57
N SER A 88 -0.07 17.00 -15.68
CA SER A 88 -0.77 18.23 -16.08
C SER A 88 0.16 19.22 -16.76
N THR A 89 1.41 19.33 -16.30
CA THR A 89 2.43 20.19 -16.89
C THR A 89 2.87 19.66 -18.25
N LEU A 90 3.17 18.36 -18.34
CA LEU A 90 3.50 17.67 -19.60
C LEU A 90 2.39 17.80 -20.63
N SER A 91 1.12 17.64 -20.23
CA SER A 91 -0.04 17.83 -21.09
C SER A 91 -0.14 19.27 -21.63
N ARG A 92 0.07 20.28 -20.78
CA ARG A 92 0.09 21.69 -21.22
C ARG A 92 1.23 21.98 -22.19
N THR A 93 2.43 21.44 -21.95
CA THR A 93 3.59 21.64 -22.83
C THR A 93 3.45 20.87 -24.15
N ALA A 94 2.88 19.66 -24.12
CA ALA A 94 2.61 18.86 -25.31
C ALA A 94 1.51 19.48 -26.19
N GLY A 95 0.48 20.11 -25.59
CA GLY A 95 -0.58 20.81 -26.30
C GLY A 95 -0.12 22.05 -27.10
N GLY A 96 1.12 22.52 -26.90
CA GLY A 96 1.75 23.54 -27.74
C GLY A 96 2.30 23.02 -29.06
N VAL A 97 2.45 21.70 -29.22
CA VAL A 97 3.04 21.05 -30.40
C VAL A 97 1.97 20.19 -31.08
N GLY A 98 1.08 20.83 -31.84
CA GLY A 98 0.16 20.12 -32.75
C GLY A 98 -1.17 19.70 -32.14
N ARG A 99 -2.25 20.19 -32.77
CA ARG A 99 -3.67 19.95 -32.51
C ARG A 99 -4.01 18.53 -32.01
N PRO A 100 -4.78 18.36 -30.92
CA PRO A 100 -5.12 17.05 -30.36
C PRO A 100 -6.12 16.31 -31.26
N ILE A 101 -5.82 15.06 -31.60
CA ILE A 101 -6.77 14.09 -32.17
C ILE A 101 -7.33 13.28 -31.00
N ALA A 102 -8.66 13.27 -30.84
CA ALA A 102 -9.32 12.51 -29.79
C ALA A 102 -9.12 11.00 -30.04
N ALA A 103 -8.44 10.31 -29.12
CA ALA A 103 -8.36 8.86 -29.10
C ALA A 103 -9.42 8.33 -28.12
N TYR A 104 -10.39 7.58 -28.62
CA TYR A 104 -11.33 6.81 -27.80
C TYR A 104 -10.64 5.50 -27.38
N VAL A 105 -10.61 5.22 -26.09
CA VAL A 105 -10.16 3.94 -25.52
C VAL A 105 -11.41 3.14 -25.16
N ASP A 106 -11.59 1.97 -25.78
CA ASP A 106 -12.64 1.01 -25.45
C ASP A 106 -12.14 0.11 -24.31
N ILE A 107 -12.85 0.14 -23.19
CA ILE A 107 -12.60 -0.68 -22.00
C ILE A 107 -13.69 -1.76 -21.92
N SER A 108 -13.56 -2.75 -22.80
CA SER A 108 -14.39 -3.94 -22.82
C SER A 108 -13.47 -5.17 -22.95
N ALA A 109 -13.07 -5.77 -21.83
CA ALA A 109 -12.47 -7.10 -21.78
C ALA A 109 -12.75 -7.76 -20.42
#